data_AF-A0A3P3UAN1-F1
#
_entry.id   AF-A0A3P3UAN1-F1
#
_cell.length_a   1.000
_cell.length_b   1.000
_cell.length_c   1.000
_cell.angle_alpha   90.00
_cell.angle_beta   90.00
_cell.angle_gamma   90.00
#
_symmetry.space_group_name_H-M   'P 1'
#
loop_
_entity.id
_entity.type
_entity.pdbx_description
1 polymer ?
#
loop_
_entity_poly.entity_id
_entity_poly.type
_entity_poly.pdbx_seq_one_letter_code
_entity_poly.pdbx_strand_id
1 'polypeptide(L)'
;MTENYVLAERDYLSGMKYQEIADKYEVSINTVKSWKQRYGWSRKKGAHKPKSMHTNKGGAPPGNQNAKGNKGGPGGPKGNNKAVTHGFYRKYFPDEALEIMEHIAEQSPLDMLWNNIVIQYTAIIRAQQIMYVRDRDDKTIEKIEEKDGNVTGERWEVQQAWDKQATFLSAQSRAMSELRAAIKQFVSAAPEEDERREKLELMRLQVDKTKLDIEKTRLELKDMRGENDNDPHTLGSSYAEALNAQTEQVFADEVIDDAKT
;
A
#
# COMPACT_ATOMS: atom_id res chain seq x y z
N MET A 1 9.98 -64.84 46.16
CA MET A 1 9.30 -64.01 45.14
C MET A 1 10.13 -62.75 44.97
N THR A 2 10.90 -62.63 43.88
CA THR A 2 11.65 -61.40 43.61
C THR A 2 10.66 -60.34 43.13
N GLU A 3 10.64 -59.18 43.77
CA GLU A 3 9.75 -58.08 43.40
C GLU A 3 10.07 -57.61 41.96
N ASN A 4 9.04 -57.42 41.13
CA ASN A 4 9.18 -57.14 39.69
C ASN A 4 10.11 -55.94 39.38
N TYR A 5 10.21 -54.97 40.29
CA TYR A 5 11.10 -53.81 40.11
C TYR A 5 12.60 -54.17 40.16
N VAL A 6 13.00 -55.22 40.90
CA VAL A 6 14.41 -55.64 40.99
C VAL A 6 14.88 -56.23 39.66
N LEU A 7 14.00 -56.99 38.99
CA LEU A 7 14.31 -57.56 37.68
C LEU A 7 14.29 -56.48 36.59
N ALA A 8 13.31 -55.57 36.65
CA ALA A 8 13.24 -54.41 35.76
C ALA A 8 14.44 -53.45 35.90
N GLU A 9 15.02 -53.32 37.09
CA GLU A 9 16.26 -52.57 37.32
C GLU A 9 17.45 -53.20 36.59
N ARG A 10 17.59 -54.54 36.64
CA ARG A 10 18.65 -55.25 35.91
C ARG A 10 18.52 -55.08 34.40
N ASP A 11 17.29 -55.14 33.88
CA ASP A 11 17.00 -54.89 32.47
C ASP A 11 17.28 -53.43 32.08
N TYR A 12 16.98 -52.48 32.97
CA TYR A 12 17.36 -51.09 32.77
C TYR A 12 18.87 -50.87 32.83
N LEU A 13 19.62 -51.59 33.66
CA LEU A 13 21.08 -51.50 33.69
C LEU A 13 21.71 -52.16 32.45
N SER A 14 21.10 -53.23 31.92
CA SER A 14 21.62 -53.98 30.76
C SER A 14 21.49 -53.26 29.42
N GLY A 15 20.57 -52.29 29.31
CA GLY A 15 20.46 -51.50 28.07
C GLY A 15 19.05 -51.22 27.61
N MET A 16 18.05 -51.97 28.09
CA MET A 16 16.68 -51.90 27.59
C MET A 16 16.05 -50.51 27.76
N LYS A 17 15.17 -50.17 26.82
CA LYS A 17 14.37 -48.95 26.88
C LYS A 17 13.18 -49.15 27.83
N TYR A 18 12.64 -48.05 28.35
CA TYR A 18 11.48 -48.12 29.25
C TYR A 18 10.25 -48.77 28.62
N GLN A 19 10.06 -48.66 27.31
CA GLN A 19 8.97 -49.32 26.58
C GLN A 19 9.13 -50.85 26.61
N GLU A 20 10.32 -51.36 26.30
CA GLU A 20 10.60 -52.80 26.29
C GLU A 20 10.44 -53.44 27.68
N ILE A 21 10.83 -52.71 28.74
CA ILE A 21 10.64 -53.14 30.13
C ILE A 21 9.15 -53.12 30.50
N ALA A 22 8.40 -52.11 30.05
CA ALA A 22 6.96 -52.02 30.31
C ALA A 22 6.22 -53.22 29.70
N ASP A 23 6.52 -53.55 28.44
CA ASP A 23 5.92 -54.67 27.72
C ASP A 23 6.30 -56.03 28.35
N LYS A 24 7.57 -56.22 28.74
CA LYS A 24 8.07 -57.47 29.34
C LYS A 24 7.42 -57.82 30.69
N TYR A 25 7.07 -56.81 31.48
CA TYR A 25 6.48 -56.98 32.81
C TYR A 25 4.98 -56.66 32.85
N GLU A 26 4.35 -56.44 31.68
CA GLU A 26 2.93 -56.08 31.52
C GLU A 26 2.51 -54.89 32.41
N VAL A 27 3.40 -53.89 32.55
CA VAL A 27 3.14 -52.68 33.32
C VAL A 27 3.13 -51.45 32.43
N SER A 28 2.46 -50.38 32.87
CA SER A 28 2.51 -49.12 32.14
C SER A 28 3.93 -48.53 32.12
N ILE A 29 4.29 -47.81 31.05
CA ILE A 29 5.55 -47.05 30.97
C ILE A 29 5.73 -46.08 32.15
N ASN A 30 4.62 -45.55 32.68
CA ASN A 30 4.64 -44.65 33.83
C ASN A 30 5.03 -45.39 35.13
N THR A 31 4.66 -46.67 35.25
CA THR A 31 5.08 -47.53 36.35
C THR A 31 6.61 -47.73 36.33
N VAL A 32 7.19 -48.01 35.16
CA VAL A 32 8.65 -48.15 34.99
C VAL A 32 9.38 -46.84 35.30
N LYS A 33 8.86 -45.69 34.82
CA LYS A 33 9.41 -44.35 35.16
C LYS A 33 9.35 -44.09 36.66
N SER A 34 8.27 -44.50 37.32
CA SER A 34 8.09 -44.35 38.76
C SER A 34 9.07 -45.23 39.56
N TRP A 35 9.33 -46.47 39.13
CA TRP A 35 10.35 -47.32 39.74
C TRP A 35 11.75 -46.73 39.59
N LYS A 36 12.10 -46.24 38.40
CA LYS A 36 13.38 -45.55 38.17
C LYS A 36 13.57 -44.36 39.09
N GLN A 37 12.52 -43.58 39.35
CA GLN A 37 12.55 -42.44 40.26
C GLN A 37 12.62 -42.87 41.74
N ARG A 38 11.79 -43.83 42.16
CA ARG A 38 11.70 -44.29 43.56
C ARG A 38 12.94 -45.04 44.02
N TYR A 39 13.52 -45.86 43.16
CA TYR A 39 14.68 -46.70 43.47
C TYR A 39 15.99 -46.15 42.89
N GLY A 40 15.98 -44.94 42.32
CA GLY A 40 17.19 -44.22 41.92
C GLY A 40 17.99 -44.88 40.80
N TRP A 41 17.34 -45.57 39.85
CA TRP A 41 18.07 -46.27 38.79
C TRP A 41 18.87 -45.29 37.94
N SER A 42 20.17 -45.53 37.80
CA SER A 42 21.07 -44.73 36.98
C SER A 42 21.94 -45.62 36.10
N ARG A 43 22.11 -45.23 34.83
CA ARG A 43 23.01 -45.91 33.90
C ARG A 43 24.27 -45.07 33.74
N LYS A 44 25.45 -45.67 33.91
CA LYS A 44 26.76 -45.03 33.61
C LYS A 44 27.02 -44.92 32.10
N LYS A 45 26.02 -44.48 31.31
CA LYS A 45 26.21 -44.18 29.89
C LYS A 45 26.68 -42.74 29.79
N GLY A 46 27.95 -42.53 29.43
CA GLY A 46 28.49 -41.21 29.14
C GLY A 46 27.54 -40.48 28.19
N ALA A 47 27.20 -39.23 28.52
CA ALA A 47 26.31 -38.41 27.71
C ALA A 47 26.72 -38.51 26.24
N HIS A 48 25.74 -38.76 25.36
CA HIS A 48 25.99 -38.70 23.93
C HIS A 48 26.58 -37.33 23.63
N LYS A 49 27.85 -37.29 23.17
CA LYS A 49 28.45 -36.03 22.72
C LYS A 49 27.51 -35.47 21.65
N PRO A 50 27.00 -34.23 21.79
CA PRO A 50 26.18 -33.65 20.75
C PRO A 50 27.04 -33.60 19.48
N LYS A 51 26.70 -34.40 18.47
CA LYS A 51 27.24 -34.18 17.14
C LYS A 51 26.61 -32.89 16.65
N SER A 52 27.30 -31.77 16.84
CA SER A 52 26.98 -30.50 16.19
C SER A 52 26.97 -30.76 14.68
N MET A 53 25.78 -30.79 14.08
CA MET A 53 25.62 -30.97 12.63
C MET A 53 25.78 -29.66 11.85
N HIS A 54 26.05 -28.53 12.52
CA HIS A 54 26.31 -27.26 11.88
C HIS A 54 27.20 -26.39 12.78
N THR A 55 28.50 -26.35 12.49
CA THR A 55 29.40 -25.29 12.97
C THR A 55 30.41 -24.92 11.88
N ASN A 56 29.97 -24.74 10.63
CA ASN A 56 30.66 -23.79 9.76
C ASN A 56 30.20 -22.39 10.17
N LYS A 57 30.77 -21.88 11.27
CA LYS A 57 30.75 -20.44 11.55
C LYS A 57 31.65 -19.83 10.49
N GLY A 58 31.04 -19.24 9.46
CA GLY A 58 31.71 -18.78 8.25
C GLY A 58 33.05 -18.09 8.54
N GLY A 59 34.09 -18.54 7.85
CA GLY A 59 35.44 -18.03 7.98
C GLY A 59 36.43 -18.91 7.25
N ALA A 60 37.54 -18.33 6.80
CA ALA A 60 38.65 -19.09 6.28
C ALA A 60 39.24 -20.00 7.37
N PRO A 61 39.73 -21.21 7.04
CA PRO A 61 40.40 -22.08 8.00
C PRO A 61 41.52 -21.35 8.78
N PRO A 62 41.69 -21.61 10.08
CA PRO A 62 42.80 -21.07 10.86
C PRO A 62 44.13 -21.36 10.15
N GLY A 63 44.93 -20.33 9.89
CA GLY A 63 46.22 -20.47 9.19
C GLY A 63 46.18 -20.31 7.66
N ASN A 64 45.03 -19.94 7.08
CA ASN A 64 44.94 -19.62 5.65
C ASN A 64 45.91 -18.49 5.24
N GLN A 65 46.89 -18.79 4.38
CA GLN A 65 47.86 -17.83 3.86
C GLN A 65 47.46 -17.21 2.50
N ASN A 66 46.27 -17.47 1.99
CA ASN A 66 45.79 -16.93 0.69
C ASN A 66 45.69 -15.39 0.66
N ALA A 67 45.71 -14.73 1.82
CA ALA A 67 45.75 -13.27 1.94
C ALA A 67 47.17 -12.71 2.14
N LYS A 68 48.20 -13.55 2.30
CA LYS A 68 49.58 -13.13 2.59
C LYS A 68 50.20 -12.51 1.34
N GLY A 69 50.44 -11.19 1.38
CA GLY A 69 50.95 -10.41 0.23
C GLY A 69 49.86 -9.59 -0.49
N ASN A 70 48.58 -9.84 -0.20
CA ASN A 70 47.51 -8.96 -0.64
C ASN A 70 47.38 -7.79 0.33
N LYS A 71 47.40 -6.54 -0.16
CA LYS A 71 47.32 -5.32 0.67
C LYS A 71 45.98 -5.14 1.41
N GLY A 72 45.06 -6.10 1.35
CA GLY A 72 43.70 -5.95 1.86
C GLY A 72 43.03 -4.72 1.25
N GLY A 73 42.61 -4.82 -0.02
CA GLY A 73 41.80 -3.76 -0.62
C GLY A 73 40.41 -3.68 0.03
N PRO A 74 39.64 -2.59 -0.16
CA PRO A 74 38.33 -2.34 0.45
C PRO A 74 37.18 -3.33 0.11
N GLY A 75 37.50 -4.55 -0.31
CA GLY A 75 36.56 -5.65 -0.49
C GLY A 75 35.74 -5.52 -1.77
N GLY A 76 36.25 -6.08 -2.87
CA GLY A 76 35.50 -6.32 -4.10
C GLY A 76 36.09 -5.68 -5.36
N PRO A 77 35.76 -6.19 -6.56
CA PRO A 77 36.16 -5.60 -7.85
C PRO A 77 35.77 -4.12 -7.96
N LYS A 78 36.49 -3.34 -8.77
CA LYS A 78 36.15 -1.92 -9.02
C LYS A 78 34.73 -1.83 -9.60
N GLY A 79 33.85 -1.08 -8.94
CA GLY A 79 32.41 -1.00 -9.26
C GLY A 79 31.51 -1.92 -8.42
N ASN A 80 32.08 -2.71 -7.50
CA ASN A 80 31.29 -3.48 -6.53
C ASN A 80 30.77 -2.56 -5.42
N ASN A 81 29.46 -2.30 -5.46
CA ASN A 81 28.74 -1.79 -4.31
C ASN A 81 28.67 -2.97 -3.33
N LYS A 82 29.23 -2.81 -2.13
CA LYS A 82 29.45 -3.85 -1.10
C LYS A 82 28.15 -4.60 -0.72
N ALA A 83 28.18 -5.45 0.31
CA ALA A 83 26.95 -6.05 0.85
C ALA A 83 26.00 -4.95 1.36
N VAL A 84 25.07 -4.55 0.50
CA VAL A 84 23.96 -3.63 0.78
C VAL A 84 22.66 -4.41 0.80
N THR A 85 21.72 -3.97 1.64
CA THR A 85 20.40 -4.58 1.89
C THR A 85 19.66 -4.92 0.60
N HIS A 86 19.80 -4.08 -0.44
CA HIS A 86 19.08 -4.21 -1.71
C HIS A 86 19.99 -4.28 -2.93
N GLY A 87 21.13 -4.97 -2.81
CA GLY A 87 22.11 -5.11 -3.90
C GLY A 87 21.56 -5.61 -5.25
N PHE A 88 20.49 -6.41 -5.24
CA PHE A 88 19.81 -6.88 -6.46
C PHE A 88 19.10 -5.76 -7.23
N TYR A 89 18.43 -4.84 -6.53
CA TYR A 89 17.57 -3.83 -7.13
C TYR A 89 18.33 -2.59 -7.63
N ARG A 90 19.55 -2.37 -7.13
CA ARG A 90 20.42 -1.24 -7.53
C ARG A 90 20.87 -1.25 -8.98
N LYS A 91 20.72 -2.38 -9.67
CA LYS A 91 20.96 -2.48 -11.11
C LYS A 91 19.84 -1.81 -11.94
N TYR A 92 18.65 -1.71 -11.36
CA TYR A 92 17.43 -1.29 -12.06
C TYR A 92 16.89 0.05 -11.55
N PHE A 93 17.14 0.36 -10.28
CA PHE A 93 16.59 1.55 -9.63
C PHE A 93 17.69 2.54 -9.20
N PRO A 94 17.41 3.85 -9.28
CA PRO A 94 18.28 4.87 -8.73
C PRO A 94 18.31 4.79 -7.19
N ASP A 95 19.32 5.41 -6.59
CA ASP A 95 19.53 5.38 -5.13
C ASP A 95 18.34 5.92 -4.34
N GLU A 96 17.70 6.98 -4.81
CA GLU A 96 16.48 7.54 -4.19
C GLU A 96 15.34 6.51 -4.11
N ALA A 97 15.12 5.75 -5.19
CA ALA A 97 14.06 4.74 -5.23
C ALA A 97 14.36 3.55 -4.30
N LEU A 98 15.64 3.23 -4.10
CA LEU A 98 16.05 2.19 -3.14
C LEU A 98 15.81 2.62 -1.71
N GLU A 99 16.11 3.88 -1.37
CA GLU A 99 15.86 4.44 -0.04
C GLU A 99 14.36 4.41 0.30
N ILE A 100 13.51 4.77 -0.67
CA ILE A 100 12.05 4.65 -0.53
C ILE A 100 11.64 3.19 -0.29
N MET A 101 12.24 2.25 -1.02
CA MET A 101 11.92 0.83 -0.89
C MET A 101 12.35 0.26 0.46
N GLU A 102 13.51 0.67 1.01
CA GLU A 102 13.94 0.32 2.37
C GLU A 102 12.92 0.82 3.39
N HIS A 103 12.53 2.09 3.29
CA HIS A 103 11.52 2.65 4.18
C HIS A 103 10.16 1.95 4.09
N ILE A 104 9.73 1.54 2.89
CA ILE A 104 8.48 0.77 2.71
C ILE A 104 8.60 -0.62 3.35
N ALA A 105 9.74 -1.30 3.20
CA ALA A 105 9.94 -2.65 3.72
C ALA A 105 9.92 -2.71 5.26
N GLU A 106 10.31 -1.62 5.93
CA GLU A 106 10.30 -1.49 7.39
C GLU A 106 8.94 -1.11 7.97
N GLN A 107 8.01 -0.60 7.16
CA GLN A 107 6.71 -0.12 7.62
C GLN A 107 5.65 -1.21 7.63
N SER A 108 4.76 -1.18 8.63
CA SER A 108 3.57 -2.04 8.61
C SER A 108 2.58 -1.54 7.55
N PRO A 109 1.71 -2.42 7.00
CA PRO A 109 0.67 -1.99 6.06
C PRO A 109 -0.24 -0.88 6.61
N LEU A 110 -0.47 -0.88 7.93
CA LEU A 110 -1.28 0.14 8.60
C LEU A 110 -0.55 1.48 8.66
N ASP A 111 0.76 1.48 8.90
CA ASP A 111 1.59 2.69 8.89
C ASP A 111 1.70 3.29 7.50
N MET A 112 1.82 2.45 6.46
CA MET A 112 1.80 2.90 5.07
C MET A 112 0.49 3.60 4.72
N LEU A 113 -0.64 3.04 5.14
CA LEU A 113 -1.95 3.65 4.92
C LEU A 113 -2.10 4.97 5.68
N TRP A 114 -1.63 5.04 6.92
CA TRP A 114 -1.56 6.29 7.69
C TRP A 114 -0.71 7.35 6.97
N ASN A 115 0.49 6.99 6.53
CA ASN A 115 1.38 7.90 5.81
C ASN A 115 0.74 8.41 4.52
N ASN A 116 0.06 7.52 3.78
CA ASN A 116 -0.69 7.90 2.58
C ASN A 116 -1.78 8.93 2.88
N ILE A 117 -2.58 8.71 3.92
CA ILE A 117 -3.62 9.65 4.37
C ILE A 117 -3.01 11.02 4.71
N VAL A 118 -1.92 11.03 5.48
CA VAL A 118 -1.23 12.28 5.87
C VAL A 118 -0.72 13.02 4.63
N ILE A 119 -0.10 12.31 3.67
CA ILE A 119 0.40 12.91 2.43
C ILE A 119 -0.75 13.50 1.61
N GLN A 120 -1.84 12.76 1.42
CA GLN A 120 -3.00 13.23 0.67
C GLN A 120 -3.66 14.45 1.33
N TYR A 121 -3.88 14.39 2.64
CA TYR A 121 -4.43 15.51 3.40
C TYR A 121 -3.53 16.76 3.31
N THR A 122 -2.22 16.57 3.46
CA THR A 122 -1.23 17.67 3.31
C THR A 122 -1.25 18.25 1.89
N ALA A 123 -1.35 17.40 0.87
CA ALA A 123 -1.42 17.83 -0.52
C ALA A 123 -2.70 18.63 -0.79
N ILE A 124 -3.84 18.24 -0.22
CA ILE A 124 -5.10 18.99 -0.34
C ILE A 124 -4.97 20.38 0.27
N ILE A 125 -4.45 20.49 1.50
CA ILE A 125 -4.23 21.79 2.15
C ILE A 125 -3.28 22.66 1.32
N ARG A 126 -2.17 22.08 0.87
CA ARG A 126 -1.19 22.80 0.06
C ARG A 126 -1.79 23.26 -1.27
N ALA A 127 -2.62 22.44 -1.91
CA ALA A 127 -3.28 22.78 -3.15
C ALA A 127 -4.24 23.97 -2.97
N GLN A 128 -4.94 24.07 -1.83
CA GLN A 128 -5.77 25.22 -1.49
C GLN A 128 -4.98 26.53 -1.36
N GLN A 129 -3.74 26.45 -0.86
CA GLN A 129 -2.87 27.62 -0.74
C GLN A 129 -2.28 28.06 -2.08
N ILE A 130 -1.92 27.09 -2.94
CA ILE A 130 -1.27 27.38 -4.23
C ILE A 130 -2.29 27.82 -5.28
N MET A 131 -3.44 27.15 -5.35
CA MET A 131 -4.40 27.41 -6.41
C MET A 131 -5.38 28.54 -6.05
N TYR A 132 -4.86 29.76 -6.07
CA TYR A 132 -5.60 30.98 -5.80
C TYR A 132 -6.01 31.66 -7.12
N VAL A 133 -7.31 31.62 -7.45
CA VAL A 133 -7.92 32.49 -8.46
C VAL A 133 -8.29 33.81 -7.75
N ARG A 134 -7.68 34.92 -8.16
CA ARG A 134 -7.80 36.21 -7.44
C ARG A 134 -9.19 36.81 -7.56
N ASP A 135 -9.72 36.82 -8.77
CA ASP A 135 -10.99 37.45 -9.12
C ASP A 135 -11.54 36.88 -10.44
N ARG A 136 -12.69 37.39 -10.87
CA ARG A 136 -13.39 36.98 -12.09
C ARG A 136 -12.55 37.16 -13.37
N ASP A 137 -11.62 38.11 -13.37
CA ASP A 137 -10.83 38.50 -14.52
C ASP A 137 -9.42 37.89 -14.50
N ASP A 138 -9.12 37.03 -13.53
CA ASP A 138 -7.85 36.29 -13.42
C ASP A 138 -7.69 35.29 -14.57
N LYS A 139 -7.18 35.79 -15.70
CA LYS A 139 -6.88 35.01 -16.90
C LYS A 139 -5.40 34.69 -16.96
N THR A 140 -5.08 33.43 -17.24
CA THR A 140 -3.72 33.03 -17.59
C THR A 140 -3.61 33.00 -19.11
N ILE A 141 -2.65 33.76 -19.65
CA ILE A 141 -2.39 33.81 -21.09
C ILE A 141 -0.94 33.37 -21.29
N GLU A 142 -0.75 32.25 -21.98
CA GLU A 142 0.58 31.68 -22.23
C GLU A 142 0.78 31.49 -23.74
N LYS A 143 1.94 31.92 -24.25
CA LYS A 143 2.31 31.71 -25.65
C LYS A 143 2.88 30.30 -25.78
N ILE A 144 2.13 29.42 -26.44
CA ILE A 144 2.46 27.99 -26.58
C ILE A 144 3.18 27.68 -27.89
N GLU A 145 3.08 28.55 -28.91
CA GLU A 145 3.73 28.33 -30.19
C GLU A 145 4.12 29.65 -30.85
N GLU A 146 5.37 29.71 -31.33
CA GLU A 146 5.88 30.78 -32.18
C GLU A 146 6.52 30.13 -33.41
N LYS A 147 5.94 30.39 -34.59
CA LYS A 147 6.52 29.97 -35.86
C LYS A 147 7.14 31.16 -36.55
N ASP A 148 8.42 31.03 -36.87
CA ASP A 148 9.14 32.00 -37.69
C ASP A 148 9.75 31.30 -38.92
N GLY A 149 9.47 31.83 -40.11
CA GLY A 149 9.72 31.19 -41.41
C GLY A 149 8.80 31.69 -42.52
N ASN A 150 8.51 30.86 -43.53
CA ASN A 150 7.69 31.26 -44.69
C ASN A 150 6.21 31.58 -44.35
N VAL A 151 5.74 31.16 -43.17
CA VAL A 151 4.47 31.55 -42.55
C VAL A 151 4.76 31.89 -41.10
N THR A 152 4.59 33.16 -40.74
CA THR A 152 4.68 33.64 -39.35
C THR A 152 3.34 33.46 -38.66
N GLY A 153 3.36 32.94 -37.43
CA GLY A 153 2.14 32.73 -36.66
C GLY A 153 2.42 32.47 -35.19
N GLU A 154 1.54 32.98 -34.34
CA GLU A 154 1.58 32.77 -32.89
C GLU A 154 0.33 32.02 -32.44
N ARG A 155 0.50 31.08 -31.50
CA ARG A 155 -0.62 30.41 -30.83
C ARG A 155 -0.55 30.74 -29.34
N TRP A 156 -1.70 31.14 -28.80
CA TRP A 156 -1.87 31.51 -27.40
C TRP A 156 -2.86 30.56 -26.73
N GLU A 157 -2.53 30.08 -25.54
CA GLU A 157 -3.46 29.40 -24.65
C GLU A 157 -4.02 30.41 -23.67
N VAL A 158 -5.35 30.45 -23.54
CA VAL A 158 -6.03 31.35 -22.61
C VAL A 158 -6.87 30.51 -21.66
N GLN A 159 -6.47 30.46 -20.40
CA GLN A 159 -7.23 29.81 -19.34
C GLN A 159 -8.02 30.85 -18.55
N GLN A 160 -9.35 30.73 -18.59
CA GLN A 160 -10.26 31.65 -17.90
C GLN A 160 -10.30 31.34 -16.39
N ALA A 161 -10.56 32.37 -15.57
CA ALA A 161 -10.66 32.26 -14.11
C ALA A 161 -11.62 31.15 -13.65
N TRP A 162 -12.82 31.12 -14.26
CA TRP A 162 -13.87 30.15 -13.90
C TRP A 162 -13.52 28.72 -14.32
N ASP A 163 -12.80 28.53 -15.43
CA ASP A 163 -12.40 27.20 -15.90
C ASP A 163 -11.28 26.62 -15.02
N LYS A 164 -10.31 27.46 -14.64
CA LYS A 164 -9.28 27.12 -13.64
C LYS A 164 -9.95 26.71 -12.32
N GLN A 165 -10.90 27.50 -11.83
CA GLN A 165 -11.61 27.23 -10.58
C GLN A 165 -12.49 25.97 -10.67
N ALA A 166 -13.20 25.74 -11.77
CA ALA A 166 -14.04 24.56 -11.95
C ALA A 166 -13.20 23.27 -12.00
N THR A 167 -12.08 23.31 -12.73
CA THR A 167 -11.11 22.21 -12.79
C THR A 167 -10.54 21.92 -11.41
N PHE A 168 -10.21 22.97 -10.65
CA PHE A 168 -9.72 22.83 -9.28
C PHE A 168 -10.69 22.13 -8.35
N LEU A 169 -11.91 22.66 -8.26
CA LEU A 169 -12.93 22.17 -7.33
C LEU A 169 -13.28 20.71 -7.68
N SER A 170 -13.24 20.36 -8.96
CA SER A 170 -13.39 18.99 -9.44
C SER A 170 -12.24 18.08 -8.99
N ALA A 171 -10.99 18.49 -9.19
CA ALA A 171 -9.82 17.72 -8.74
C ALA A 171 -9.79 17.59 -7.20
N GLN A 172 -10.07 18.66 -6.47
CA GLN A 172 -10.13 18.68 -5.01
C GLN A 172 -11.22 17.77 -4.47
N SER A 173 -12.43 17.81 -5.05
CA SER A 173 -13.54 16.95 -4.65
C SER A 173 -13.23 15.45 -4.83
N ARG A 174 -12.51 15.08 -5.89
CA ARG A 174 -12.01 13.71 -6.08
C ARG A 174 -10.98 13.33 -5.02
N ALA A 175 -9.96 14.17 -4.82
CA ALA A 175 -8.92 13.93 -3.81
C ALA A 175 -9.49 13.76 -2.39
N MET A 176 -10.50 14.55 -2.03
CA MET A 176 -11.19 14.45 -0.74
C MET A 176 -12.00 13.16 -0.61
N SER A 177 -12.60 12.68 -1.70
CA SER A 177 -13.35 11.41 -1.71
C SER A 177 -12.43 10.22 -1.51
N GLU A 178 -11.26 10.21 -2.18
CA GLU A 178 -10.21 9.22 -1.98
C GLU A 178 -9.68 9.24 -0.55
N LEU A 179 -9.38 10.43 -0.01
CA LEU A 179 -8.92 10.59 1.36
C LEU A 179 -9.93 10.03 2.37
N ARG A 180 -11.23 10.29 2.17
CA ARG A 180 -12.29 9.74 3.03
C ARG A 180 -12.37 8.21 2.94
N ALA A 181 -12.16 7.64 1.75
CA ALA A 181 -12.11 6.20 1.56
C ALA A 181 -10.89 5.58 2.28
N ALA A 182 -9.70 6.20 2.15
CA ALA A 182 -8.48 5.77 2.83
C ALA A 182 -8.64 5.84 4.37
N ILE A 183 -9.22 6.92 4.89
CA ILE A 183 -9.54 7.06 6.33
C ILE A 183 -10.46 5.91 6.78
N LYS A 184 -11.51 5.60 6.01
CA LYS A 184 -12.43 4.50 6.33
C LYS A 184 -11.70 3.14 6.35
N GLN A 185 -10.83 2.89 5.38
CA GLN A 185 -10.02 1.67 5.33
C GLN A 185 -9.11 1.57 6.56
N PHE A 186 -8.45 2.66 6.94
CA PHE A 186 -7.59 2.70 8.12
C PHE A 186 -8.38 2.40 9.39
N VAL A 187 -9.49 3.10 9.61
CA VAL A 187 -10.33 2.88 10.80
C VAL A 187 -10.82 1.43 10.84
N SER A 188 -11.18 0.82 9.71
CA SER A 188 -11.62 -0.58 9.68
C SER A 188 -10.53 -1.60 9.98
N ALA A 189 -9.27 -1.30 9.67
CA ALA A 189 -8.13 -2.20 9.85
C ALA A 189 -7.40 -1.97 11.19
N ALA A 190 -7.43 -0.74 11.72
CA ALA A 190 -6.77 -0.37 12.97
C ALA A 190 -7.54 -0.91 14.20
N PRO A 191 -6.85 -1.28 15.29
CA PRO A 191 -7.46 -1.54 16.59
C PRO A 191 -8.29 -0.34 17.09
N GLU A 192 -9.27 -0.59 17.96
CA GLU A 192 -10.12 0.48 18.49
C GLU A 192 -9.35 1.53 19.32
N GLU A 193 -8.33 1.07 20.04
CA GLU A 193 -7.49 1.88 20.93
C GLU A 193 -6.35 2.60 20.20
N ASP A 194 -6.30 2.54 18.87
CA ASP A 194 -5.25 3.19 18.09
C ASP A 194 -5.39 4.72 18.18
N GLU A 195 -4.41 5.38 18.79
CA GLU A 195 -4.33 6.84 18.99
C GLU A 195 -4.52 7.64 17.68
N ARG A 196 -4.20 7.04 16.53
CA ARG A 196 -4.35 7.70 15.23
C ARG A 196 -5.80 7.90 14.82
N ARG A 197 -6.74 7.10 15.36
CA ARG A 197 -8.17 7.21 15.02
C ARG A 197 -8.74 8.58 15.39
N GLU A 198 -8.36 9.15 16.52
CA GLU A 198 -8.80 10.49 16.93
C GLU A 198 -8.33 11.57 15.94
N LYS A 199 -7.07 11.48 15.50
CA LYS A 199 -6.51 12.39 14.50
C LYS A 199 -7.23 12.26 13.15
N LEU A 200 -7.58 11.03 12.74
CA LEU A 200 -8.33 10.79 11.51
C LEU A 200 -9.74 11.34 11.56
N GLU A 201 -10.42 11.26 12.71
CA GLU A 201 -11.73 11.87 12.88
C GLU A 201 -11.66 13.40 12.74
N LEU A 202 -10.65 14.05 13.32
CA LEU A 202 -10.43 15.48 13.12
C LEU A 202 -10.20 15.83 11.64
N MET A 203 -9.32 15.08 10.96
CA MET A 203 -9.04 15.27 9.52
C MET A 203 -10.31 15.09 8.69
N ARG A 204 -11.11 14.05 8.99
CA ARG A 204 -12.37 13.76 8.32
C ARG A 204 -13.37 14.89 8.48
N LEU A 205 -13.53 15.43 9.69
CA LEU A 205 -14.43 16.56 9.93
C LEU A 205 -14.00 17.82 9.17
N GLN A 206 -12.69 18.08 9.08
CA GLN A 206 -12.18 19.21 8.30
C GLN A 206 -12.42 19.01 6.81
N VAL A 207 -12.20 17.81 6.28
CA VAL A 207 -12.51 17.47 4.88
C VAL A 207 -14.00 17.65 4.61
N ASP A 208 -14.87 17.18 5.49
CA ASP A 208 -16.32 17.31 5.32
C ASP A 208 -16.75 18.80 5.34
N LYS A 209 -16.17 19.61 6.23
CA LYS A 209 -16.39 21.06 6.23
C LYS A 209 -15.96 21.71 4.92
N THR A 210 -14.73 21.43 4.47
CA THR A 210 -14.20 21.96 3.21
C THR A 210 -15.08 21.56 2.02
N LYS A 211 -15.67 20.37 2.03
CA LYS A 211 -16.52 19.90 0.94
C LYS A 211 -17.79 20.74 0.83
N LEU A 212 -18.38 21.09 1.97
CA LEU A 212 -19.53 22.00 2.03
C LEU A 212 -19.16 23.40 1.51
N ASP A 213 -17.98 23.90 1.86
CA ASP A 213 -17.49 25.19 1.36
C ASP A 213 -17.33 25.16 -0.17
N ILE A 214 -16.76 24.07 -0.73
CA ILE A 214 -16.65 23.86 -2.18
C ILE A 214 -18.03 23.83 -2.85
N GLU A 215 -19.00 23.11 -2.28
CA GLU A 215 -20.36 23.04 -2.83
C GLU A 215 -21.02 24.41 -2.86
N LYS A 216 -20.84 25.21 -1.81
CA LYS A 216 -21.29 26.61 -1.79
C LYS A 216 -20.63 27.44 -2.90
N THR A 217 -19.31 27.36 -3.06
CA THR A 217 -18.59 28.07 -4.13
C THR A 217 -19.03 27.62 -5.52
N ARG A 218 -19.37 26.33 -5.71
CA ARG A 218 -19.90 25.84 -6.99
C ARG A 218 -21.26 26.43 -7.32
N LEU A 219 -22.15 26.57 -6.34
CA LEU A 219 -23.44 27.23 -6.53
C LEU A 219 -23.25 28.69 -6.94
N GLU A 220 -22.37 29.42 -6.24
CA GLU A 220 -22.03 30.81 -6.58
C GLU A 220 -21.45 30.95 -8.00
N LEU A 221 -20.59 30.00 -8.42
CA LEU A 221 -20.06 29.96 -9.79
C LEU A 221 -21.15 29.72 -10.84
N LYS A 222 -22.13 28.87 -10.55
CA LYS A 222 -23.27 28.58 -11.44
C LYS A 222 -24.12 29.83 -11.65
N ASP A 223 -24.42 30.55 -10.57
CA ASP A 223 -25.17 31.81 -10.62
C ASP A 223 -24.41 32.88 -11.45
N MET A 224 -23.08 32.98 -11.28
CA MET A 224 -22.25 33.89 -12.09
C MET A 224 -22.16 33.52 -13.57
N ARG A 225 -22.30 32.23 -13.92
CA ARG A 225 -22.32 31.77 -15.31
C ARG A 225 -23.65 32.07 -16.01
N GLY A 226 -24.68 32.51 -15.27
CA GLY A 226 -26.00 32.78 -15.82
C GLY A 226 -26.78 31.51 -16.19
N GLU A 227 -26.35 30.35 -15.71
CA GLU A 227 -27.08 29.08 -15.84
C GLU A 227 -28.27 29.08 -14.88
N ASN A 228 -29.33 29.79 -15.26
CA ASN A 228 -30.64 29.49 -14.70
C ASN A 228 -31.02 28.07 -15.11
N ASP A 229 -31.68 27.31 -14.23
CA ASP A 229 -32.25 25.99 -14.54
C ASP A 229 -33.33 26.01 -15.66
N ASN A 230 -33.52 27.17 -16.31
CA ASN A 230 -34.38 27.42 -17.47
C ASN A 230 -33.58 27.69 -18.77
N ASP A 231 -32.25 27.52 -18.79
CA ASP A 231 -31.46 27.62 -20.02
C ASP A 231 -31.56 26.31 -20.83
N PRO A 232 -32.19 26.32 -22.04
CA PRO A 232 -32.36 25.13 -22.87
C PRO A 232 -31.03 24.42 -23.23
N HIS A 233 -29.90 25.12 -23.12
CA HIS A 233 -28.58 24.57 -23.41
C HIS A 233 -27.98 23.69 -22.29
N THR A 234 -28.57 23.71 -21.08
CA THR A 234 -28.12 22.85 -19.96
C THR A 234 -28.79 21.47 -19.95
N LEU A 235 -29.85 21.28 -20.73
CA LEU A 235 -30.48 19.99 -20.99
C LEU A 235 -29.70 19.24 -22.07
N GLY A 236 -28.61 18.59 -21.67
CA GLY A 236 -27.79 17.68 -22.49
C GLY A 236 -28.52 16.41 -23.03
N SER A 237 -29.83 16.50 -23.29
CA SER A 237 -30.67 15.51 -23.97
C SER A 237 -31.60 16.15 -25.01
N SER A 238 -31.82 17.47 -24.97
CA SER A 238 -32.96 18.08 -25.67
C SER A 238 -32.72 18.38 -27.15
N TYR A 239 -31.50 18.64 -27.62
CA TYR A 239 -31.29 19.02 -29.04
C TYR A 239 -31.44 17.84 -30.01
N ALA A 240 -30.92 16.66 -29.62
CA ALA A 240 -31.08 15.44 -30.42
C ALA A 240 -32.53 14.90 -30.37
N GLU A 241 -33.19 14.99 -29.22
CA GLU A 241 -34.61 14.64 -29.08
C GLU A 241 -35.54 15.63 -29.82
N ALA A 242 -35.23 16.93 -29.81
CA ALA A 242 -35.99 17.94 -30.54
C ALA A 242 -35.84 17.81 -32.07
N LEU A 243 -34.64 17.43 -32.56
CA LEU A 243 -34.44 17.11 -33.97
C LEU A 243 -35.20 15.85 -34.39
N ASN A 244 -35.17 14.79 -33.58
CA ASN A 244 -35.91 13.57 -33.87
C ASN A 244 -37.43 13.77 -33.84
N ALA A 245 -37.95 14.57 -32.90
CA ALA A 245 -39.37 14.92 -32.83
C ALA A 245 -39.83 15.79 -34.02
N GLN A 246 -38.97 16.68 -34.54
CA GLN A 246 -39.26 17.42 -35.78
C GLN A 246 -39.21 16.50 -37.00
N THR A 247 -38.29 15.54 -37.07
CA THR A 247 -38.27 14.59 -38.20
C THR A 247 -39.51 13.68 -38.21
N GLU A 248 -40.00 13.20 -37.06
CA GLU A 248 -41.23 12.40 -37.00
C GLU A 248 -42.47 13.18 -37.46
N GLN A 249 -42.55 14.48 -37.18
CA GLN A 249 -43.67 15.33 -37.64
C GLN A 249 -43.60 15.60 -39.15
N VAL A 250 -42.41 15.78 -39.72
CA VAL A 250 -42.24 16.03 -41.15
C VAL A 250 -42.51 14.77 -41.99
N PHE A 251 -42.18 13.58 -41.47
CA PHE A 251 -42.47 12.30 -42.14
C PHE A 251 -43.88 11.76 -41.89
N ALA A 252 -44.65 12.33 -40.96
CA ALA A 252 -46.06 11.97 -40.74
C ALA A 252 -47.01 12.65 -41.74
N ASP A 253 -46.66 13.86 -42.22
CA ASP A 253 -47.48 14.60 -43.20
C ASP A 253 -47.26 14.14 -44.65
N GLU A 254 -46.22 13.37 -44.97
CA GLU A 254 -45.99 12.84 -46.33
C GLU A 254 -46.70 11.50 -46.63
N VAL A 255 -47.37 10.86 -45.65
CA VAL A 255 -47.96 9.51 -45.85
C VAL A 255 -49.49 9.53 -46.01
N ILE A 256 -50.15 10.68 -45.92
CA ILE A 256 -51.63 10.75 -45.90
C ILE A 256 -52.28 11.22 -47.22
N ASP A 257 -51.52 11.68 -48.22
CA ASP A 257 -52.12 12.22 -49.46
C ASP A 257 -52.26 11.25 -50.65
N ASP A 258 -51.78 10.00 -50.56
CA ASP A 258 -51.87 9.03 -51.68
C ASP A 258 -52.99 7.98 -51.55
N ALA A 259 -54.02 8.23 -50.74
CA ALA A 259 -55.15 7.31 -50.58
C ALA A 259 -56.53 7.94 -50.85
N LYS A 260 -56.68 8.70 -51.94
CA LYS A 260 -57.99 8.99 -52.56
C LYS A 260 -57.91 9.05 -54.09
N THR A 261 -58.07 7.89 -54.72
CA THR A 261 -58.71 7.72 -56.04
C THR A 261 -59.58 6.48 -56.00
#